data_AF-A0AAU4MPW4-F1
#
_entry.id   AF-A0AAU4MPW4-F1
#
_cell.length_a   1.000
_cell.length_b   1.000
_cell.length_c   1.000
_cell.angle_alpha   90.00
_cell.angle_beta   90.00
_cell.angle_gamma   90.00
#
_symmetry.space_group_name_H-M   'P 1'
#
loop_
_entity.id
_entity.type
_entity.pdbx_description
1 polymer ?
#
loop_
_entity_poly.entity_id
_entity_poly.type
_entity_poly.pdbx_seq_one_letter_code
_entity_poly.pdbx_strand_id
1 'polypeptide(L)' 'MDLEGERTLSIAWDAYERATDAQLPGGSFSINYPPLDPAWDFDFDDHGRIAARLPRIAALFTD' A
#
# COMPACT_ATOMS: atom_id res chain seq x y z
N MET A 1 -14.74 -6.66 5.95
CA MET A 1 -13.46 -7.39 5.96
C MET A 1 -12.68 -6.90 7.14
N ASP A 2 -12.27 -7.78 8.04
CA ASP A 2 -11.35 -7.44 9.12
C ASP A 2 -9.93 -7.41 8.52
N LEU A 3 -9.19 -6.31 8.72
CA LEU A 3 -7.84 -6.16 8.20
C LEU A 3 -6.87 -6.76 9.21
N GLU A 4 -6.70 -8.08 9.12
CA GLU A 4 -5.71 -8.79 9.94
C GLU A 4 -4.33 -8.12 9.79
N GLY A 5 -3.82 -7.56 10.89
CA GLY A 5 -2.49 -6.93 10.94
C GLY A 5 -2.45 -5.41 10.92
N GLU A 6 -3.59 -4.71 10.78
CA GLU A 6 -3.63 -3.24 10.80
C GLU A 6 -2.97 -2.65 12.05
N ARG A 7 -3.27 -3.24 13.22
CA ARG A 7 -2.68 -2.82 14.51
C ARG A 7 -1.17 -2.95 14.56
N THR A 8 -0.58 -3.88 13.81
CA THR A 8 0.87 -4.08 13.77
C THR A 8 1.58 -2.85 13.16
N LEU A 9 0.95 -2.18 12.19
CA LEU A 9 1.54 -1.02 11.52
C LEU A 9 1.69 0.18 12.48
N SER A 10 0.85 0.28 13.51
CA SER A 10 0.87 1.42 14.45
C SER A 10 1.81 1.22 15.65
N ILE A 11 2.40 0.05 15.87
CA ILE A 11 3.13 -0.29 17.11
C ILE A 11 4.23 0.74 17.44
N ALA A 12 5.06 1.11 16.46
CA ALA A 12 6.15 2.05 16.67
C ALA A 12 5.63 3.47 16.98
N TRP A 13 4.52 3.86 16.35
CA TRP A 13 3.88 5.15 16.56
C TRP A 13 3.30 5.26 17.97
N ASP A 14 2.50 4.26 18.38
CA ASP A 14 1.90 4.22 19.71
C ASP A 14 2.95 4.19 20.81
N ALA A 15 4.07 3.48 20.59
CA ALA A 15 5.17 3.41 21.56
C ALA A 15 5.83 4.79 21.75
N TYR A 16 6.05 5.53 20.67
CA TYR A 16 6.59 6.88 20.73
C TYR A 16 5.66 7.83 21.47
N GLU A 17 4.37 7.80 21.13
CA GLU A 17 3.36 8.64 21.79
C GLU A 17 3.29 8.34 23.29
N ARG A 18 3.26 7.06 23.69
CA ARG A 18 3.28 6.68 25.10
C ARG A 18 4.55 7.10 25.84
N ALA A 19 5.70 7.09 25.17
CA ALA A 19 6.99 7.41 25.79
C ALA A 19 7.24 8.91 25.91
N THR A 20 6.65 9.72 25.02
CA THR A 20 6.98 11.15 24.88
C THR A 20 5.80 12.08 25.16
N ASP A 21 4.58 11.53 25.26
CA ASP A 21 3.32 12.28 25.34
C ASP A 21 3.16 13.28 24.17
N ALA A 22 3.78 12.97 23.03
CA ALA A 22 3.82 13.81 21.85
C ALA A 22 3.61 12.99 20.58
N GLN A 23 3.04 13.62 19.57
CA GLN A 23 2.91 13.03 18.25
C GLN A 23 4.28 12.96 17.56
N LEU A 24 4.50 11.89 16.78
CA LEU A 24 5.73 11.74 16.00
C LEU A 24 5.87 12.91 15.00
N PRO A 25 7.01 13.64 14.99
CA PRO A 25 7.23 14.70 14.02
C PRO A 25 7.13 14.22 12.58
N GLY A 26 6.60 15.08 11.69
CA GLY A 26 6.59 14.81 10.27
C GLY A 26 8.02 14.59 9.74
N GLY A 27 8.22 13.53 8.94
CA GLY A 27 9.55 13.20 8.41
C GLY A 27 10.47 12.42 9.35
N SER A 28 9.99 11.96 10.51
CA SER A 28 10.76 11.06 11.40
C SER A 28 11.18 9.74 10.72
N PHE A 29 10.46 9.32 9.68
CA PHE A 29 10.88 8.22 8.82
C PHE A 29 11.54 8.78 7.56
N SER A 30 12.86 8.66 7.47
CA SER A 30 13.61 8.87 6.23
C SER A 30 13.72 7.55 5.47
N ILE A 31 12.63 7.10 4.88
CA ILE A 31 12.63 5.90 4.05
C ILE A 31 13.17 6.28 2.66
N ASN A 32 14.33 5.74 2.31
CA ASN A 32 14.79 5.76 0.93
C ASN A 32 13.99 4.73 0.15
N TYR A 33 12.88 5.16 -0.45
CA TYR A 33 12.16 4.33 -1.40
C TYR A 33 13.06 4.12 -2.63
N PRO A 34 13.42 2.88 -2.97
CA PRO A 34 14.06 2.63 -4.26
C PRO A 34 13.12 3.10 -5.38
N PRO A 35 13.65 3.43 -6.57
CA PRO A 35 12.80 3.65 -7.72
C PRO A 35 11.87 2.43 -7.90
N LEU A 36 10.61 2.70 -8.21
CA LEU A 36 9.64 1.65 -8.54
C LEU A 36 10.21 0.80 -9.68
N ASP A 37 10.02 -0.51 -9.59
CA ASP A 37 10.33 -1.40 -10.71
C ASP A 37 9.53 -0.93 -11.93
N PRO A 38 10.15 -0.63 -13.09
CA PRO A 38 9.42 -0.22 -14.29
C PRO A 38 8.34 -1.22 -14.73
N ALA A 39 8.42 -2.48 -14.33
CA ALA A 39 7.35 -3.45 -14.54
C ALA A 39 6.04 -3.10 -13.81
N TRP A 40 6.13 -2.25 -12.78
CA TRP A 40 5.00 -1.72 -12.00
C TRP A 40 4.52 -0.35 -12.50
N ASP A 41 5.12 0.19 -13.57
CA ASP A 41 4.65 1.40 -14.25
C ASP A 41 3.40 1.08 -15.09
N PHE A 42 2.29 0.83 -14.38
CA PHE A 42 1.00 0.61 -14.99
C PHE A 42 0.37 1.95 -15.35
N ASP A 43 0.22 2.20 -16.65
CA ASP A 43 -0.68 3.23 -17.14
C ASP A 43 -2.13 2.82 -16.84
N PHE A 44 -2.68 3.36 -15.75
CA PHE A 44 -4.07 3.13 -15.34
C PHE A 44 -5.08 3.89 -16.23
N ASP A 45 -4.61 4.83 -17.04
CA ASP A 45 -5.44 5.58 -17.99
C ASP A 45 -5.53 4.87 -19.35
N ASP A 46 -4.73 3.83 -19.59
CA ASP A 46 -4.87 2.90 -20.73
C ASP A 46 -6.06 1.96 -20.54
N HIS A 47 -7.26 2.55 -20.64
CA HIS A 47 -8.53 1.84 -20.53
C HIS A 47 -8.69 0.73 -21.57
N GLY A 48 -8.06 0.84 -22.75
CA GLY A 48 -8.11 -0.20 -23.78
C GLY A 48 -7.41 -1.48 -23.34
N ARG A 49 -6.20 -1.33 -22.78
CA ARG A 49 -5.41 -2.45 -22.24
C ARG A 49 -6.04 -3.04 -20.99
N ILE A 50 -6.65 -2.22 -20.13
CA ILE A 50 -7.42 -2.69 -18.97
C ILE A 50 -8.63 -3.51 -19.44
N ALA A 51 -9.46 -2.97 -20.35
CA ALA A 51 -10.65 -3.64 -20.86
C ALA A 51 -10.33 -5.00 -21.51
N ALA A 52 -9.22 -5.12 -22.23
CA ALA A 52 -8.78 -6.38 -22.83
C ALA A 52 -8.39 -7.46 -21.80
N ARG A 53 -7.99 -7.06 -20.58
CA ARG A 53 -7.54 -7.98 -19.51
C ARG A 53 -8.66 -8.38 -18.55
N LEU A 54 -9.65 -7.51 -18.36
CA LEU A 54 -10.76 -7.75 -17.41
C LEU A 54 -11.48 -9.10 -17.62
N PRO A 55 -11.82 -9.53 -18.85
CA PRO A 55 -12.45 -10.85 -19.04
C PRO A 55 -11.60 -12.02 -18.57
N ARG A 56 -10.27 -11.95 -18.78
CA ARG A 56 -9.32 -12.98 -18.33
C ARG A 56 -9.22 -13.02 -16.81
N ILE A 57 -9.21 -11.86 -16.16
CA ILE A 57 -9.18 -11.76 -14.69
C ILE A 57 -10.49 -12.29 -14.12
N ALA A 58 -11.65 -11.90 -14.67
CA ALA A 58 -12.96 -12.37 -14.22
C ALA A 58 -13.08 -13.91 -14.29
N ALA A 59 -12.50 -14.54 -15.32
CA ALA A 59 -12.47 -15.98 -15.46
C ALA A 59 -11.68 -16.69 -14.34
N LEU A 60 -10.69 -16.04 -13.72
CA LEU A 60 -9.93 -16.61 -12.59
C LEU A 60 -10.72 -16.61 -11.28
N PHE A 61 -11.80 -15.82 -11.20
CA PHE A 61 -12.66 -15.72 -10.02
C PHE A 61 -14.00 -16.43 -10.21
N THR A 62 -14.13 -17.26 -11.25
CA THR A 62 -15.31 -18.09 -11.47
C THR A 62 -15.01 -19.49 -10.93
N ASP A 63 -15.29 -19.69 -9.64
CA ASP A 63 -15.23 -20.94 -8.83
C ASP A 63 -14.16 -22.00 -9.20
#